data_AF-H0JTP4-F1
#
_entry.id   AF-H0JTP4-F1
#
_cell.length_a   1.000
_cell.length_b   1.000
_cell.length_c   1.000
_cell.angle_alpha   90.00
_cell.angle_beta   90.00
_cell.angle_gamma   90.00
#
_symmetry.space_group_name_H-M   'P 1'
#
loop_
_entity.id
_entity.type
_entity.pdbx_description
1 polymer ?
#
loop_
_entity_poly.entity_id
_entity_poly.type
_entity_poly.pdbx_seq_one_letter_code
_entity_poly.pdbx_strand_id
1 'polypeptide(L)'
;MRFELKCRDDVKSAPDGASNPLLTVKDPLPPLCPVHGVPEIERVRTWVTTSRKVRHTRGQIRILGTEAGAQASTWRARAQHVPRHISFDVPMCAHCVRVDRVARWAIKLFLFAGLFCLLAVVNMAIIGLGREHPGVATLLVFGAILVPTPAIFVRQMRQGWWGFEAPIDGSALVVAYAHPNFVAETERRRGR
;
A
#
# COMPACT_ATOMS: atom_id res chain seq x y z
N MET A 1 -5.73 13.19 -12.64
CA MET A 1 -7.16 13.51 -12.35
C MET A 1 -7.34 13.80 -10.85
N ARG A 2 -8.21 14.74 -10.42
CA ARG A 2 -8.35 15.21 -9.02
C ARG A 2 -9.79 15.02 -8.50
N PHE A 3 -9.97 14.39 -7.33
CA PHE A 3 -11.27 14.24 -6.65
C PHE A 3 -11.29 14.97 -5.31
N GLU A 4 -12.38 15.66 -4.99
CA GLU A 4 -12.55 16.33 -3.69
C GLU A 4 -12.68 15.32 -2.56
N LEU A 5 -12.07 15.63 -1.41
CA LEU A 5 -12.19 14.84 -0.19
C LEU A 5 -13.17 15.54 0.76
N LYS A 6 -14.06 14.76 1.36
CA LYS A 6 -14.96 15.20 2.43
C LYS A 6 -14.52 14.55 3.75
N CYS A 7 -14.60 15.30 4.85
CA CYS A 7 -14.47 14.71 6.17
C CYS A 7 -15.69 13.82 6.43
N ARG A 8 -15.48 12.59 6.91
CA ARG A 8 -16.58 11.70 7.24
C ARG A 8 -17.22 12.15 8.56
N ASP A 9 -18.44 12.70 8.48
CA ASP A 9 -19.17 13.27 9.61
C ASP A 9 -19.71 12.20 10.60
N ASP A 10 -19.70 10.93 10.20
CA ASP A 10 -20.32 9.81 10.93
C ASP A 10 -19.45 9.20 12.05
N VAL A 11 -18.22 9.68 12.26
CA VAL A 11 -17.37 9.21 13.38
C VAL A 11 -17.78 9.97 14.65
N LYS A 12 -18.94 9.61 15.21
CA LYS A 12 -19.32 10.01 16.57
C LYS A 12 -18.32 9.39 17.56
N SER A 13 -17.50 10.24 18.16
CA SER A 13 -16.83 10.06 19.46
C SER A 13 -16.10 8.73 19.68
N ALA A 14 -14.84 8.64 19.25
CA ALA A 14 -13.86 7.82 19.98
C ALA A 14 -13.35 8.65 21.18
N PRO A 15 -13.27 8.08 22.39
CA PRO A 15 -12.81 8.80 23.57
C PRO A 15 -11.30 9.09 23.44
N ASP A 16 -10.95 10.33 23.73
CA ASP A 16 -9.64 10.87 24.08
C ASP A 16 -8.41 10.38 23.27
N GLY A 17 -8.00 11.21 22.30
CA GLY A 17 -6.58 11.35 21.93
C GLY A 17 -6.16 10.87 20.54
N ALA A 18 -7.02 10.26 19.74
CA ALA A 18 -6.66 9.75 18.41
C ALA A 18 -7.76 9.93 17.34
N SER A 19 -8.34 11.13 17.23
CA SER A 19 -9.28 11.44 16.14
C SER A 19 -8.53 11.85 14.86
N ASN A 20 -7.99 10.88 14.12
CA ASN A 20 -7.63 11.12 12.73
C ASN A 20 -8.93 11.23 11.92
N PRO A 21 -9.31 12.40 11.37
CA PRO A 21 -10.48 12.50 10.51
C PRO A 21 -10.25 11.59 9.31
N LEU A 22 -11.04 10.52 9.22
CA LEU A 22 -11.10 9.65 8.06
C LEU A 22 -11.66 10.48 6.90
N LEU A 23 -10.76 10.99 6.05
CA LEU A 23 -11.09 11.65 4.81
C LEU A 23 -11.65 10.58 3.84
N THR A 24 -12.79 10.85 3.24
CA THR A 24 -13.40 10.01 2.19
C THR A 24 -13.53 10.82 0.91
N VAL A 25 -13.57 10.15 -0.24
CA VAL A 25 -13.84 10.84 -1.50
C VAL A 25 -15.30 11.30 -1.50
N LYS A 26 -15.54 12.58 -1.82
CA LYS A 26 -16.87 13.21 -1.77
C LYS A 26 -17.84 12.56 -2.76
N ASP A 27 -17.38 12.36 -3.99
CA ASP A 27 -18.14 11.69 -5.04
C ASP A 27 -17.60 10.28 -5.30
N PRO A 28 -18.48 9.27 -5.44
CA PRO A 28 -18.03 7.93 -5.75
C PRO A 28 -17.30 7.90 -7.09
N LEU A 29 -16.20 7.15 -7.12
CA LEU A 29 -15.45 6.89 -8.35
C LEU A 29 -16.38 6.29 -9.41
N PRO A 30 -16.20 6.65 -10.70
CA PRO A 30 -17.03 6.15 -11.79
C PRO A 30 -16.97 4.61 -11.84
N PRO A 31 -17.98 3.94 -12.40
CA PRO A 31 -18.04 2.46 -12.45
C PRO A 31 -17.12 1.87 -13.54
N LEU A 32 -15.91 2.43 -13.69
CA LEU A 32 -14.88 2.00 -14.62
C LEU A 32 -13.59 1.77 -13.84
N CYS A 33 -12.84 0.74 -14.19
CA CYS A 33 -11.53 0.50 -13.61
C CYS A 33 -10.55 1.64 -13.98
N PRO A 34 -9.84 2.25 -13.02
CA PRO A 34 -8.94 3.39 -13.28
C PRO A 34 -7.73 2.99 -14.13
N VAL A 35 -7.32 1.72 -14.09
CA VAL A 35 -6.14 1.21 -14.82
C VAL A 35 -6.50 0.81 -16.25
N HIS A 36 -7.63 0.13 -16.44
CA HIS A 36 -7.98 -0.49 -17.72
C HIS A 36 -9.14 0.20 -18.47
N GLY A 37 -9.90 1.09 -17.82
CA GLY A 37 -11.05 1.76 -18.42
C GLY A 37 -12.22 0.84 -18.79
N VAL A 38 -12.27 -0.37 -18.22
CA VAL A 38 -13.31 -1.40 -18.43
C VAL A 38 -14.34 -1.33 -17.30
N PRO A 39 -15.63 -1.68 -17.52
CA PRO A 39 -16.66 -1.71 -16.49
C PRO A 39 -16.26 -2.48 -15.22
N GLU A 40 -16.72 -1.94 -14.09
CA GLU A 40 -16.50 -2.54 -12.78
C GLU A 40 -17.27 -3.86 -12.60
N ILE A 41 -16.65 -4.78 -11.86
CA ILE A 41 -17.28 -6.03 -11.39
C ILE A 41 -17.31 -6.09 -9.87
N GLU A 42 -16.30 -5.51 -9.22
CA GLU A 42 -16.16 -5.51 -7.77
C GLU A 42 -15.62 -4.15 -7.30
N ARG A 43 -16.11 -3.66 -6.16
CA ARG A 43 -15.57 -2.48 -5.48
C ARG A 43 -14.79 -2.92 -4.27
N VAL A 44 -13.51 -2.57 -4.23
CA VAL A 44 -12.62 -2.95 -3.14
C VAL A 44 -12.24 -1.72 -2.33
N ARG A 45 -12.46 -1.81 -1.03
CA ARG A 45 -12.09 -0.76 -0.09
C ARG A 45 -10.57 -0.72 0.04
N THR A 46 -9.99 0.41 -0.34
CA THR A 46 -8.55 0.66 -0.22
C THR A 46 -8.31 1.89 0.64
N TRP A 47 -7.07 2.07 1.07
CA TRP A 47 -6.66 3.25 1.79
C TRP A 47 -5.34 3.77 1.24
N VAL A 48 -5.20 5.09 1.25
CA VAL A 48 -3.96 5.78 0.89
C VAL A 48 -3.56 6.64 2.07
N THR A 49 -2.28 6.60 2.41
CA THR A 49 -1.70 7.55 3.37
C THR A 49 -1.25 8.80 2.64
N THR A 50 -1.58 9.95 3.20
CA THR A 50 -0.98 11.21 2.75
C THR A 50 0.53 11.12 2.96
N SER A 51 1.31 11.11 1.88
CA SER A 51 2.77 11.10 1.98
C SER A 51 3.33 12.41 1.41
N ARG A 52 4.21 13.07 2.17
CA ARG A 52 5.02 14.16 1.65
C ARG A 52 6.03 13.58 0.68
N LYS A 53 5.72 13.59 -0.62
CA LYS A 53 6.78 13.55 -1.65
C LYS A 53 7.57 14.84 -1.47
N VAL A 54 8.68 14.78 -0.74
CA VAL A 54 9.71 15.81 -0.85
C VAL A 54 10.18 15.73 -2.30
N ARG A 55 9.72 16.65 -3.15
CA ARG A 55 10.39 16.91 -4.42
C ARG A 55 11.79 17.33 -4.01
N HIS A 56 12.76 16.41 -4.10
CA HIS A 56 14.14 16.82 -4.23
C HIS A 56 14.18 17.61 -5.54
N THR A 57 14.19 18.93 -5.42
CA THR A 57 14.52 19.82 -6.52
C THR A 57 15.83 19.30 -7.11
N ARG A 58 15.83 19.08 -8.42
CA ARG A 58 16.89 18.46 -9.23
C ARG A 58 18.27 19.16 -9.16
N GLY A 59 18.48 20.09 -8.22
CA GLY A 59 19.70 20.87 -8.06
C GLY A 59 20.54 20.56 -6.82
N GLN A 60 20.17 19.59 -5.97
CA GLN A 60 20.86 19.35 -4.70
C GLN A 60 21.38 17.91 -4.58
N ILE A 61 22.08 17.43 -5.61
CA ILE A 61 23.00 16.29 -5.49
C ILE A 61 24.41 16.84 -5.66
N ARG A 62 24.95 17.42 -4.61
CA ARG A 62 26.40 17.57 -4.47
C ARG A 62 26.78 17.23 -3.04
N ILE A 63 27.73 16.29 -2.96
CA ILE A 63 28.56 15.90 -1.82
C ILE A 63 28.07 14.66 -1.05
N LEU A 64 28.72 13.53 -1.40
CA LEU A 64 28.91 12.32 -0.60
C LEU A 64 29.13 12.70 0.88
N GLY A 65 28.12 12.51 1.72
CA GLY A 65 28.21 12.81 3.16
C GLY A 65 26.89 13.21 3.81
N THR A 66 25.86 13.52 3.02
CA THR A 66 24.58 14.02 3.53
C THR A 66 23.42 13.04 3.43
N GLU A 67 23.61 11.77 3.05
CA GLU A 67 22.48 10.81 2.99
C GLU A 67 21.85 10.60 4.37
N ALA A 68 22.66 10.49 5.42
CA ALA A 68 22.17 10.42 6.79
C ALA A 68 21.55 11.75 7.27
N GLY A 69 22.07 12.90 6.82
CA GLY A 69 21.54 14.23 7.14
C GLY A 69 20.21 14.54 6.43
N ALA A 70 20.09 14.13 5.16
CA ALA A 70 18.89 14.21 4.34
C ALA A 70 17.84 13.20 4.83
N GLN A 71 18.25 11.98 5.19
CA GLN A 71 17.36 11.03 5.88
C GLN A 71 16.93 11.59 7.24
N ALA A 72 17.81 12.16 8.06
CA ALA A 72 17.46 12.75 9.34
C ALA A 72 16.52 13.96 9.21
N SER A 73 16.70 14.81 8.19
CA SER A 73 15.79 15.93 7.92
C SER A 73 14.43 15.46 7.39
N THR A 74 14.40 14.40 6.57
CA THR A 74 13.13 13.77 6.17
C THR A 74 12.45 13.06 7.33
N TRP A 75 13.21 12.50 8.29
CA TRP A 75 12.68 11.91 9.52
C TRP A 75 12.04 12.95 10.44
N ARG A 76 12.71 14.08 10.71
CA ARG A 76 12.12 15.17 11.50
C ARG A 76 10.90 15.80 10.81
N ALA A 77 10.93 15.93 9.49
CA ALA A 77 9.79 16.42 8.72
C ALA A 77 8.62 15.40 8.69
N ARG A 78 8.90 14.09 8.64
CA ARG A 78 7.89 13.02 8.76
C ARG A 78 7.32 12.93 10.18
N ALA A 79 8.13 13.15 11.21
CA ALA A 79 7.71 13.08 12.61
C ALA A 79 6.67 14.16 12.99
N GLN A 80 6.67 15.30 12.28
CA GLN A 80 5.69 16.37 12.48
C GLN A 80 4.40 16.20 11.68
N HIS A 81 4.36 15.25 10.73
CA HIS A 81 3.18 15.00 9.93
C HIS A 81 2.40 13.84 10.52
N VAL A 82 1.19 14.11 11.01
CA VAL A 82 0.24 13.05 11.35
C VAL A 82 -0.26 12.47 10.03
N PRO A 83 0.10 11.22 9.67
CA PRO A 83 -0.34 10.62 8.42
C PRO A 83 -1.87 10.49 8.45
N ARG A 84 -2.56 11.13 7.50
CA ARG A 84 -4.00 10.95 7.36
C ARG A 84 -4.27 9.75 6.47
N HIS A 85 -5.12 8.86 6.96
CA HIS A 85 -5.60 7.72 6.19
C HIS A 85 -6.86 8.12 5.45
N ILE A 86 -6.82 8.08 4.12
CA ILE A 86 -7.96 8.32 3.25
C ILE A 86 -8.46 6.95 2.81
N SER A 87 -9.68 6.57 3.21
CA SER A 87 -10.28 5.29 2.79
C SER A 87 -11.34 5.52 1.72
N PHE A 88 -11.30 4.75 0.64
CA PHE A 88 -12.25 4.86 -0.47
C PHE A 88 -12.39 3.55 -1.23
N ASP A 89 -13.53 3.41 -1.92
CA ASP A 89 -13.85 2.21 -2.69
C ASP A 89 -13.40 2.38 -4.12
N VAL A 90 -12.51 1.49 -4.58
CA VAL A 90 -11.97 1.53 -5.93
C VAL A 90 -12.68 0.52 -6.82
N PRO A 91 -13.19 0.95 -7.99
CA PRO A 91 -13.78 0.05 -8.98
C PRO A 91 -12.70 -0.83 -9.61
N MET A 92 -12.87 -2.16 -9.53
CA MET A 92 -12.00 -3.15 -10.16
C MET A 92 -12.69 -3.84 -11.34
N CYS A 93 -11.94 -4.06 -12.43
CA CYS A 93 -12.39 -4.91 -13.55
C CYS A 93 -12.08 -6.39 -13.31
N ALA A 94 -12.64 -7.28 -14.16
CA ALA A 94 -12.41 -8.74 -14.10
C ALA A 94 -10.93 -9.12 -14.02
N HIS A 95 -10.10 -8.45 -14.81
CA HIS A 95 -8.66 -8.72 -14.87
C HIS A 95 -7.98 -8.35 -13.55
N CYS A 96 -8.25 -7.14 -13.03
CA CYS A 96 -7.73 -6.71 -11.74
C CYS A 96 -8.15 -7.66 -10.61
N VAL A 97 -9.43 -8.05 -10.54
CA VAL A 97 -9.93 -8.98 -9.52
C VAL A 97 -9.23 -10.33 -9.62
N ARG A 98 -8.98 -10.84 -10.83
CA ARG A 98 -8.28 -12.11 -11.05
C ARG A 98 -6.84 -12.03 -10.56
N VAL A 99 -6.10 -11.01 -10.95
CA VAL A 99 -4.70 -10.79 -10.51
C VAL A 99 -4.65 -10.61 -9.00
N ASP A 100 -5.59 -9.86 -8.44
CA ASP A 100 -5.73 -9.61 -7.00
C ASP A 100 -5.95 -10.90 -6.21
N ARG A 101 -6.83 -11.78 -6.71
CA ARG A 101 -7.11 -13.09 -6.14
C ARG A 101 -5.89 -14.00 -6.19
N VAL A 102 -5.22 -14.10 -7.34
CA VAL A 102 -3.99 -14.88 -7.49
C VAL A 102 -2.90 -14.38 -6.55
N ALA A 103 -2.70 -13.06 -6.47
CA ALA A 103 -1.73 -12.46 -5.56
C ALA A 103 -2.06 -12.73 -4.08
N ARG A 104 -3.34 -12.67 -3.69
CA ARG A 104 -3.78 -13.03 -2.32
C ARG A 104 -3.46 -14.49 -2.00
N TRP A 105 -3.71 -15.41 -2.94
CA TRP A 105 -3.36 -16.82 -2.77
C TRP A 105 -1.85 -17.04 -2.70
N ALA A 106 -1.07 -16.41 -3.58
CA ALA A 106 0.39 -16.48 -3.55
C ALA A 106 0.95 -15.98 -2.21
N ILE A 107 0.48 -14.84 -1.71
CA ILE A 107 0.87 -14.30 -0.39
C ILE A 107 0.59 -15.32 0.71
N LYS A 108 -0.61 -15.92 0.73
CA LYS A 108 -0.95 -16.95 1.73
C LYS A 108 -0.01 -18.15 1.65
N LEU A 109 0.26 -18.65 0.45
CA LEU A 109 1.16 -19.79 0.24
C LEU A 109 2.58 -19.50 0.74
N PHE A 110 3.14 -18.33 0.43
CA PHE A 110 4.46 -17.93 0.93
C PHE A 110 4.49 -17.79 2.45
N LEU A 111 3.44 -17.22 3.07
CA LEU A 111 3.34 -17.13 4.53
C LEU A 111 3.24 -18.51 5.18
N PHE A 112 2.42 -19.41 4.63
CA PHE A 112 2.31 -20.80 5.13
C PHE A 112 3.61 -21.58 4.94
N ALA A 113 4.29 -21.42 3.82
CA ALA A 113 5.60 -22.04 3.58
C ALA A 113 6.66 -21.53 4.56
N GLY A 114 6.70 -20.21 4.81
CA GLY A 114 7.58 -19.62 5.82
C GLY A 114 7.30 -20.14 7.24
N LEU A 115 6.01 -20.24 7.60
CA LEU A 115 5.59 -20.82 8.88
C LEU A 115 5.99 -22.29 8.99
N PHE A 116 5.82 -23.07 7.92
CA PHE A 116 6.23 -24.47 7.89
C PHE A 116 7.75 -24.62 8.07
N CYS A 117 8.55 -23.81 7.38
CA CYS A 117 10.00 -23.77 7.59
C CYS A 117 10.36 -23.45 9.04
N LEU A 118 9.70 -22.46 9.64
CA LEU A 118 9.92 -22.09 11.05
C LEU A 118 9.61 -23.26 11.99
N LEU A 119 8.46 -23.92 11.81
CA LEU A 119 8.08 -25.08 12.61
C LEU A 119 9.09 -26.23 12.44
N ALA A 120 9.58 -26.47 11.23
CA ALA A 120 10.61 -27.48 10.98
C ALA A 120 11.92 -27.18 11.71
N VAL A 121 12.36 -25.92 11.75
CA VAL A 121 13.54 -25.49 12.53
C VAL A 121 13.35 -25.78 14.02
N VAL A 122 12.18 -25.41 14.57
CA VAL A 122 11.89 -25.63 16.00
C VAL A 122 11.89 -27.12 16.34
N ASN A 123 11.27 -27.96 15.50
CA ASN A 123 11.26 -29.41 15.70
C ASN A 123 12.67 -30.01 15.60
N MET A 124 13.48 -29.60 14.61
CA MET A 124 14.88 -30.01 14.48
C MET A 124 15.71 -29.64 15.71
N ALA A 125 15.45 -28.48 16.31
CA ALA A 125 16.13 -28.03 17.53
C ALA A 125 15.72 -28.85 18.75
N ILE A 126 14.43 -29.18 18.90
CA ILE A 126 13.90 -29.99 20.01
C ILE A 126 14.46 -31.42 19.97
N ILE A 127 14.48 -32.04 18.78
CA ILE A 127 14.92 -33.43 18.61
C ILE A 127 16.46 -33.54 18.60
N GLY A 128 17.17 -32.41 18.50
CA GLY A 128 18.64 -32.38 18.49
C GLY A 128 19.28 -32.64 17.11
N LEU A 129 18.47 -32.97 16.09
CA LEU A 129 18.94 -33.16 14.70
C LEU A 129 19.65 -31.94 14.11
N GLY A 130 19.41 -30.75 14.66
CA GLY A 130 20.11 -29.53 14.21
C GLY A 130 21.64 -29.60 14.33
N ARG A 131 22.17 -30.45 15.22
CA ARG A 131 23.62 -30.68 15.36
C ARG A 131 24.17 -31.66 14.32
N GLU A 132 23.38 -32.64 13.94
CA GLU A 132 23.76 -33.69 12.98
C GLU A 132 23.70 -33.18 11.54
N HIS A 133 22.77 -32.26 11.26
CA HIS A 133 22.54 -31.69 9.93
C HIS A 133 22.53 -30.16 9.95
N PRO A 134 23.67 -29.49 10.25
CA PRO A 134 23.73 -28.04 10.39
C PRO A 134 23.38 -27.30 9.09
N GLY A 135 23.69 -27.90 7.93
CA GLY A 135 23.35 -27.33 6.62
C GLY A 135 21.83 -27.26 6.39
N VAL A 136 21.09 -28.30 6.77
CA VAL A 136 19.62 -28.33 6.65
C VAL A 136 18.99 -27.33 7.62
N ALA A 137 19.49 -27.27 8.86
CA ALA A 137 19.01 -26.30 9.84
C ALA A 137 19.20 -24.85 9.36
N THR A 138 20.37 -24.54 8.79
CA THR A 138 20.68 -23.20 8.28
C THR A 138 19.80 -22.84 7.08
N LEU A 139 19.60 -23.77 6.14
CA LEU A 139 18.73 -23.57 4.99
C LEU A 139 17.27 -23.32 5.40
N LEU A 140 16.78 -24.03 6.41
CA LEU A 140 15.42 -23.83 6.93
C LEU A 140 15.26 -22.48 7.66
N VAL A 141 16.28 -22.01 8.40
CA VAL A 141 16.27 -20.69 9.05
C VAL A 141 16.22 -19.58 8.00
N PHE A 142 17.08 -19.64 6.98
CA PHE A 142 17.03 -18.68 5.87
C PHE A 142 15.72 -18.80 5.07
N GLY A 143 15.20 -20.01 4.87
CA GLY A 143 13.90 -20.25 4.27
C GLY A 143 12.78 -19.55 5.04
N ALA A 144 12.74 -19.69 6.37
CA ALA A 144 11.71 -19.07 7.21
C ALA A 144 11.70 -17.53 7.10
N ILE A 145 12.85 -16.89 6.87
CA ILE A 145 12.99 -15.43 6.74
C ILE A 145 12.77 -14.95 5.29
N LEU A 146 13.36 -15.63 4.32
CA LEU A 146 13.37 -15.18 2.92
C LEU A 146 12.07 -15.54 2.20
N VAL A 147 11.46 -16.70 2.48
CA VAL A 147 10.21 -17.15 1.83
C VAL A 147 9.03 -16.17 2.02
N PRO A 148 8.79 -15.53 3.19
CA PRO A 148 7.72 -14.55 3.33
C PRO A 148 8.05 -13.18 2.72
N THR A 149 9.31 -12.88 2.41
CA THR A 149 9.75 -11.55 1.94
C THR A 149 9.07 -11.11 0.62
N PRO A 150 8.96 -11.97 -0.42
CA PRO A 150 8.20 -11.66 -1.62
C PRO A 150 6.73 -11.31 -1.35
N ALA A 151 6.10 -11.97 -0.36
CA ALA A 151 4.70 -11.72 -0.02
C ALA A 151 4.50 -10.30 0.56
N ILE A 152 5.42 -9.87 1.42
CA ILE A 152 5.44 -8.51 1.97
C ILE A 152 5.70 -7.49 0.86
N PHE A 153 6.66 -7.76 -0.03
CA PHE A 153 6.98 -6.89 -1.14
C PHE A 153 5.82 -6.73 -2.12
N VAL A 154 5.17 -7.84 -2.52
CA VAL A 154 3.98 -7.81 -3.39
C VAL A 154 2.85 -7.02 -2.72
N ARG A 155 2.68 -7.15 -1.41
CA ARG A 155 1.69 -6.36 -0.66
C ARG A 155 1.99 -4.86 -0.69
N GLN A 156 3.26 -4.46 -0.54
CA GLN A 156 3.68 -3.06 -0.61
C GLN A 156 3.57 -2.49 -2.04
N MET A 157 4.05 -3.23 -3.04
CA MET A 157 3.92 -2.89 -4.47
C MET A 157 2.46 -2.72 -4.87
N ARG A 158 1.56 -3.58 -4.37
CA ARG A 158 0.12 -3.45 -4.60
C ARG A 158 -0.47 -2.15 -4.07
N GLN A 159 0.09 -1.55 -3.02
CA GLN A 159 -0.37 -0.23 -2.57
C GLN A 159 0.12 0.89 -3.51
N GLY A 160 1.31 0.75 -4.09
CA GLY A 160 1.89 1.73 -5.03
C GLY A 160 1.36 1.64 -6.46
N TRP A 161 1.01 0.45 -6.95
CA TRP A 161 0.58 0.21 -8.34
C TRP A 161 -0.71 0.92 -8.75
N TRP A 162 -1.52 1.34 -7.78
CA TRP A 162 -2.83 1.91 -8.07
C TRP A 162 -2.72 3.40 -8.44
N GLY A 163 -1.54 3.99 -8.27
CA GLY A 163 -1.25 5.37 -8.67
C GLY A 163 -2.11 6.42 -7.96
N PHE A 164 -2.72 6.03 -6.83
CA PHE A 164 -3.49 6.93 -5.98
C PHE A 164 -2.54 7.69 -5.06
N GLU A 165 -2.51 8.99 -5.23
CA GLU A 165 -1.68 9.89 -4.46
C GLU A 165 -2.57 10.97 -3.86
N ALA A 166 -2.50 11.16 -2.54
CA ALA A 166 -3.16 12.27 -1.87
C ALA A 166 -2.10 13.31 -1.49
N PRO A 167 -2.21 14.57 -1.95
CA PRO A 167 -1.39 15.68 -1.47
C PRO A 167 -1.56 15.85 0.04
N ILE A 168 -0.54 16.44 0.67
CA ILE A 168 -0.43 16.66 2.12
C ILE A 168 -1.63 17.45 2.66
N ASP A 169 -2.15 18.37 1.85
CA ASP A 169 -3.27 19.23 2.22
C ASP A 169 -4.58 18.45 2.41
N GLY A 170 -4.62 17.16 2.04
CA GLY A 170 -5.85 16.36 2.06
C GLY A 170 -6.96 16.99 1.21
N SER A 171 -6.59 17.84 0.27
CA SER A 171 -7.53 18.64 -0.53
C SER A 171 -8.09 17.84 -1.70
N ALA A 172 -7.37 16.81 -2.16
CA ALA A 172 -7.89 15.90 -3.16
C ALA A 172 -7.18 14.56 -3.27
N LEU A 173 -7.88 13.56 -3.78
CA LEU A 173 -7.26 12.33 -4.27
C LEU A 173 -6.84 12.52 -5.73
N VAL A 174 -5.57 12.28 -6.04
CA VAL A 174 -5.02 12.33 -7.40
C VAL A 174 -4.77 10.92 -7.93
N VAL A 175 -5.28 10.62 -9.12
CA VAL A 175 -4.95 9.41 -9.87
C VAL A 175 -3.92 9.78 -10.93
N ALA A 176 -2.66 9.35 -10.74
CA ALA A 176 -1.52 9.74 -11.57
C ALA A 176 -1.52 9.06 -12.95
N TYR A 177 -2.06 7.84 -13.05
CA TYR A 177 -2.04 7.01 -14.25
C TYR A 177 -3.44 6.47 -14.59
N ALA A 178 -4.43 7.36 -14.63
CA ALA A 178 -5.79 6.98 -15.00
C ALA A 178 -5.92 6.73 -16.51
N HIS A 179 -6.64 5.67 -16.87
CA HIS A 179 -6.97 5.34 -18.26
C HIS A 179 -7.83 6.46 -18.90
N PRO A 180 -7.65 6.79 -20.20
CA PRO A 180 -8.41 7.85 -20.87
C PRO A 180 -9.93 7.72 -20.74
N ASN A 181 -10.49 6.51 -20.91
CA ASN A 181 -11.93 6.26 -20.73
C ASN A 181 -12.42 6.58 -19.31
N PHE A 182 -11.59 6.32 -18.30
CA PHE A 182 -11.91 6.66 -16.92
C PHE A 182 -11.96 8.17 -16.74
N VAL A 183 -10.99 8.90 -17.30
CA VAL A 183 -10.96 10.37 -17.29
C VAL A 183 -12.18 10.95 -18.02
N ALA A 184 -12.49 10.46 -19.22
CA ALA A 184 -13.63 10.93 -20.01
C ALA A 184 -14.96 10.76 -19.26
N GLU A 185 -15.20 9.59 -18.65
CA GLU A 185 -16.42 9.34 -17.87
C GLU A 185 -16.51 10.24 -16.64
N THR A 186 -15.38 10.54 -16.01
CA THR A 186 -15.37 11.43 -14.85
C THR A 186 -15.62 12.89 -15.21
N GLU A 187 -15.06 13.38 -16.32
CA GLU A 187 -15.32 14.73 -16.81
C GLU A 187 -16.79 14.87 -17.22
N ARG A 188 -17.35 13.84 -17.87
CA ARG A 188 -18.76 13.78 -18.22
C ARG A 188 -19.69 13.87 -17.02
N ARG A 189 -19.29 13.28 -15.88
CA ARG A 189 -20.04 13.36 -14.62
C ARG A 189 -19.87 14.70 -13.90
N ARG A 190 -18.70 15.34 -14.02
CA ARG A 190 -18.41 16.64 -13.41
C ARG A 190 -19.13 17.80 -14.11
N GLY A 191 -19.43 17.65 -15.41
CA GLY A 191 -20.18 18.63 -16.18
C GLY A 191 -21.71 18.53 -16.04
N ARG A 192 -22.22 17.62 -15.20
CA ARG A 192 -23.64 17.55 -14.79
C ARG A 192 -23.80 18.15 -13.41
#